data_AF-A0A6L5XF43-F1
#
_entry.id   AF-A0A6L5XF43-F1
#
_cell.length_a   1.000
_cell.length_b   1.000
_cell.length_c   1.000
_cell.angle_alpha   90.00
_cell.angle_beta   90.00
_cell.angle_gamma   90.00
#
_symmetry.space_group_name_H-M   'P 1'
#
loop_
_entity.id
_entity.type
_entity.pdbx_description
1 polymer ?
#
loop_
_entity_poly.entity_id
_entity_poly.type
_entity_poly.pdbx_seq_one_letter_code
_entity_poly.pdbx_strand_id
1 'polypeptide(L)'
;MKRFFYFMFAAIVAASTITTTTSAQASTAKVAPFYKNPKSAYALKMRSTLSALSKGDFNRAWTEYMALGKLIDKSGNRQSCVDALYPLYDLAQAMFEARPAGSETTVALKRDPWQAMTTVRNVYVTGVGIDKANVFLADEEIGLSVDMIRRMVIKQLMIDTRRMGTVEAYSKLIEVLDPSDAGYNEARNQLAALEFDNTCTTAAGCREFLRNYPESPLVGKAKQRAMKFDYDDACKANTSAGWKKFIADYQYVPGAEDRVSQARASLKRVDDARLLSRTVTLAELDAYVASNRRDMDNKIFTVYDNLINLPTHSYRFLSLKLGFGGATGRVEETVVDASGSRFVNRYVFNKQGLLEQVYDGRTKATTRYTYGYDAVKGFYPLSKSVGKKTFKYECTYNTSNGHITKVRCGDGTSMSCSYDATGRLTGRVEIDGKGRRHVASYRSGKIRSETTGDVSLKFVKYDGAFPTQIVSQNRGKTYVWTYDYTLNGNGLWTRASARLDGKPRLTITRAYSE
;
A
#
# COMPACT_ATOMS: atom_id res chain seq x y z
N MET A 1 -27.65 -9.09 -14.21
CA MET A 1 -27.94 -10.31 -13.43
C MET A 1 -27.07 -10.30 -12.18
N LYS A 2 -27.70 -10.14 -11.02
CA LYS A 2 -27.10 -10.25 -9.69
C LYS A 2 -27.02 -11.74 -9.30
N ARG A 3 -25.94 -12.19 -8.66
CA ARG A 3 -25.85 -13.30 -7.69
C ARG A 3 -24.41 -13.33 -7.13
N PHE A 4 -24.18 -12.89 -5.89
CA PHE A 4 -24.32 -13.61 -4.60
C PHE A 4 -23.28 -14.71 -4.43
N PHE A 5 -22.31 -14.50 -3.52
CA PHE A 5 -21.78 -15.54 -2.63
C PHE A 5 -21.24 -14.88 -1.35
N TYR A 6 -22.04 -14.99 -0.27
CA TYR A 6 -21.69 -14.74 1.12
C TYR A 6 -21.33 -16.10 1.73
N PHE A 7 -20.17 -16.23 2.37
CA PHE A 7 -19.88 -17.37 3.23
C PHE A 7 -20.36 -17.06 4.66
N MET A 8 -21.49 -17.65 5.04
CA MET A 8 -21.94 -17.80 6.43
C MET A 8 -21.22 -19.01 7.05
N PHE A 9 -20.64 -18.83 8.24
CA PHE A 9 -20.40 -19.94 9.16
C PHE A 9 -21.62 -20.05 10.09
N ALA A 10 -22.39 -21.11 9.86
CA ALA A 10 -23.43 -21.60 10.75
C ALA A 10 -22.79 -22.60 11.73
N ALA A 11 -23.02 -22.41 13.04
CA ALA A 11 -22.76 -23.41 14.06
C ALA A 11 -24.02 -23.54 14.94
N ILE A 12 -24.87 -24.46 14.50
CA ILE A 12 -25.69 -25.42 15.28
C ILE A 12 -26.11 -24.93 16.68
N VAL A 13 -27.29 -24.32 16.74
CA VAL A 13 -28.12 -24.26 17.94
C VAL A 13 -28.83 -25.60 18.05
N ALA A 14 -28.33 -26.48 18.93
CA ALA A 14 -29.10 -27.63 19.39
C ALA A 14 -30.18 -27.10 20.35
N ALA A 15 -31.40 -26.97 19.83
CA ALA A 15 -32.60 -26.74 20.60
C ALA A 15 -32.85 -27.93 21.53
N SER A 16 -32.31 -27.84 22.75
CA SER A 16 -32.87 -28.56 23.88
C SER A 16 -33.92 -27.65 24.47
N THR A 17 -35.19 -27.95 24.17
CA THR A 17 -36.35 -27.41 24.85
C THR A 17 -36.25 -27.75 26.33
N ILE A 18 -35.59 -26.89 27.10
CA ILE A 18 -35.91 -26.73 28.51
C ILE A 18 -37.04 -25.72 28.52
N THR A 19 -38.22 -26.23 28.77
CA THR A 19 -39.43 -25.51 29.12
C THR A 19 -39.13 -24.65 30.35
N THR A 20 -38.50 -23.49 30.19
CA THR A 20 -38.60 -22.43 31.18
C THR A 20 -39.96 -21.81 30.98
N THR A 21 -40.94 -22.39 31.68
CA THR A 21 -42.19 -21.74 32.01
C THR A 21 -41.93 -20.26 32.28
N THR A 22 -42.35 -19.43 31.34
CA THR A 22 -42.64 -18.02 31.56
C THR A 22 -43.80 -17.93 32.54
N SER A 23 -43.53 -18.19 33.81
CA SER A 23 -44.28 -17.53 34.87
C SER A 23 -43.72 -16.11 34.96
N ALA A 24 -44.18 -15.26 34.05
CA ALA A 24 -44.40 -13.86 34.38
C ALA A 24 -45.51 -13.81 35.44
N GLN A 25 -45.21 -14.32 36.64
CA GLN A 25 -45.85 -13.81 37.82
C GLN A 25 -45.16 -12.48 38.06
N ALA A 26 -45.78 -11.42 37.53
CA ALA A 26 -45.87 -10.19 38.30
C ALA A 26 -46.45 -10.59 39.66
N SER A 27 -45.58 -11.03 40.58
CA SER A 27 -45.95 -11.13 41.97
C SER A 27 -46.15 -9.68 42.39
N THR A 28 -47.40 -9.29 42.41
CA THR A 28 -47.90 -8.30 43.36
C THR A 28 -47.74 -8.90 44.76
N ALA A 29 -46.49 -9.18 45.15
CA ALA A 29 -46.14 -9.45 46.52
C ALA A 29 -46.46 -8.15 47.26
N LYS A 30 -47.51 -8.18 48.07
CA LYS A 30 -47.74 -7.19 49.11
C LYS A 30 -46.47 -7.12 49.95
N VAL A 31 -45.57 -6.20 49.60
CA VAL A 31 -44.37 -5.93 50.39
C VAL A 31 -44.87 -5.42 51.73
N ALA A 32 -44.71 -6.25 52.76
CA ALA A 32 -45.00 -5.85 54.12
C ALA A 32 -44.12 -4.63 54.42
N PRO A 33 -44.71 -3.48 54.78
CA PRO A 33 -43.95 -2.26 54.94
C PRO A 33 -42.96 -2.43 56.11
N PHE A 34 -41.69 -2.09 55.86
CA PHE A 34 -40.63 -1.74 56.84
C PHE A 34 -41.04 -0.63 57.85
N TYR A 35 -42.23 -0.67 58.43
CA TYR A 35 -42.81 0.56 59.01
C TYR A 35 -43.56 0.38 60.31
N LYS A 36 -43.75 -0.83 60.83
CA LYS A 36 -44.56 -0.95 62.05
C LYS A 36 -43.84 -0.59 63.35
N ASN A 37 -42.50 -0.69 63.42
CA ASN A 37 -41.77 -0.26 64.63
C ASN A 37 -40.25 -0.05 64.39
N PRO A 38 -39.73 1.20 64.36
CA PRO A 38 -38.28 1.46 64.28
C PRO A 38 -37.52 0.95 65.52
N LYS A 39 -38.22 0.63 66.61
CA LYS A 39 -37.67 -0.03 67.80
C LYS A 39 -37.69 -1.55 67.73
N SER A 40 -38.11 -2.14 66.61
CA SER A 40 -38.05 -3.60 66.44
C SER A 40 -36.60 -4.09 66.51
N ALA A 41 -36.39 -5.27 67.08
CA ALA A 41 -35.05 -5.86 67.20
C ALA A 41 -34.35 -5.98 65.83
N TYR A 42 -35.10 -6.25 64.76
CA TYR A 42 -34.59 -6.31 63.39
C TYR A 42 -34.10 -4.94 62.88
N ALA A 43 -34.89 -3.87 63.06
CA ALA A 43 -34.52 -2.53 62.63
C ALA A 43 -33.32 -1.97 63.43
N LEU A 44 -33.24 -2.25 64.73
CA LEU A 44 -32.11 -1.87 65.56
C LEU A 44 -30.81 -2.57 65.13
N LYS A 45 -30.88 -3.87 64.81
CA LYS A 45 -29.72 -4.61 64.29
C LYS A 45 -29.32 -4.18 62.89
N MET A 46 -30.28 -3.87 62.02
CA MET A 46 -30.01 -3.32 60.69
C MET A 46 -29.34 -1.94 60.77
N ARG A 47 -29.81 -1.06 61.67
CA ARG A 47 -29.20 0.24 61.97
C ARG A 47 -27.77 0.10 62.45
N SER A 48 -27.53 -0.79 63.42
CA SER A 48 -26.18 -1.03 63.94
C SER A 48 -25.23 -1.57 62.87
N THR A 49 -25.72 -2.46 62.00
CA THR A 49 -24.97 -2.96 60.85
C THR A 49 -24.57 -1.83 59.89
N LEU A 50 -25.54 -1.01 59.45
CA LEU A 50 -25.31 0.07 58.50
C LEU A 50 -24.46 1.21 59.08
N SER A 51 -24.59 1.51 60.38
CA SER A 51 -23.72 2.47 61.08
C SER A 51 -22.28 1.98 61.16
N ALA A 52 -22.05 0.69 61.41
CA ALA A 52 -20.71 0.11 61.38
C ALA A 52 -20.13 0.11 59.95
N LEU A 53 -20.94 -0.23 58.95
CA LEU A 53 -20.55 -0.18 57.53
C LEU A 53 -20.20 1.23 57.07
N SER A 54 -20.97 2.25 57.47
CA SER A 54 -20.70 3.65 57.09
C SER A 54 -19.37 4.17 57.66
N LYS A 55 -18.95 3.62 58.82
CA LYS A 55 -17.66 3.92 59.48
C LYS A 55 -16.51 3.05 58.97
N GLY A 56 -16.76 2.10 58.06
CA GLY A 56 -15.76 1.17 57.54
C GLY A 56 -15.37 0.04 58.51
N ASP A 57 -16.12 -0.16 59.60
CA ASP A 57 -15.89 -1.24 60.57
C ASP A 57 -16.61 -2.52 60.13
N PHE A 58 -16.02 -3.21 59.15
CA PHE A 58 -16.59 -4.41 58.55
C PHE A 58 -16.70 -5.60 59.53
N ASN A 59 -15.83 -5.66 60.54
CA ASN A 59 -15.86 -6.73 61.56
C ASN A 59 -17.08 -6.60 62.47
N ARG A 60 -17.31 -5.40 62.99
CA ARG A 60 -18.49 -5.11 63.81
C ARG A 60 -19.76 -5.23 62.99
N ALA A 61 -19.76 -4.66 61.79
CA ALA A 61 -20.90 -4.75 60.88
C ALA A 61 -21.30 -6.20 60.61
N TRP A 62 -20.33 -7.08 60.32
CA TRP A 62 -20.60 -8.49 60.06
C TRP A 62 -21.17 -9.21 61.28
N THR A 63 -20.64 -8.93 62.46
CA THR A 63 -21.15 -9.48 63.72
C THR A 63 -22.62 -9.12 63.93
N GLU A 64 -22.97 -7.85 63.70
CA GLU A 64 -24.35 -7.37 63.80
C GLU A 64 -25.27 -7.95 62.72
N TYR A 65 -24.77 -8.09 61.49
CA TYR A 65 -25.49 -8.68 60.37
C TYR A 65 -25.78 -10.18 60.58
N MET A 66 -24.83 -10.93 61.13
CA MET A 66 -25.03 -12.34 61.48
C MET A 66 -25.99 -12.50 62.67
N ALA A 67 -25.95 -11.60 63.65
CA ALA A 67 -26.93 -11.56 64.73
C ALA A 67 -28.34 -11.28 64.19
N LEU A 68 -28.49 -10.38 63.22
CA LEU A 68 -29.73 -10.14 62.49
C LEU A 68 -30.19 -11.42 61.76
N GLY A 69 -29.28 -12.10 61.05
CA GLY A 69 -29.58 -13.38 60.39
C GLY A 69 -30.13 -14.44 61.35
N LYS A 70 -29.52 -14.61 62.52
CA LYS A 70 -30.01 -15.53 63.57
C LYS A 70 -31.39 -15.15 64.11
N LEU A 71 -31.70 -13.86 64.24
CA LEU A 71 -33.03 -13.40 64.63
C LEU A 71 -34.06 -13.72 63.55
N ILE A 72 -33.69 -13.51 62.28
CA ILE A 72 -34.53 -13.84 61.13
C ILE A 72 -34.80 -15.35 61.07
N ASP A 73 -33.78 -16.19 61.27
CA ASP A 73 -33.96 -17.65 61.23
C ASP A 73 -34.86 -18.17 62.35
N LYS A 74 -34.79 -17.54 63.53
CA LYS A 74 -35.68 -17.86 64.67
C LYS A 74 -37.14 -17.47 64.44
N SER A 75 -37.47 -16.66 63.44
CA SER A 75 -38.85 -16.23 63.17
C SER A 75 -39.71 -17.33 62.54
N GLY A 76 -39.09 -18.37 61.96
CA GLY A 76 -39.78 -19.41 61.21
C GLY A 76 -40.26 -18.97 59.81
N ASN A 77 -40.07 -17.70 59.42
CA ASN A 77 -40.43 -17.17 58.10
C ASN A 77 -39.37 -16.16 57.62
N ARG A 78 -38.24 -16.69 57.16
CA ARG A 78 -37.07 -15.90 56.72
C ARG A 78 -37.41 -14.93 55.60
N GLN A 79 -38.13 -15.38 54.57
CA GLN A 79 -38.44 -14.57 53.39
C GLN A 79 -39.24 -13.32 53.77
N SER A 80 -40.30 -13.48 54.57
CA SER A 80 -41.12 -12.34 55.01
C SER A 80 -40.31 -11.32 55.83
N CYS A 81 -39.32 -11.76 56.60
CA CYS A 81 -38.45 -10.86 57.37
C CYS A 81 -37.44 -10.12 56.49
N VAL A 82 -36.87 -10.79 55.48
CA VAL A 82 -35.95 -10.17 54.51
C VAL A 82 -36.71 -9.17 53.63
N ASP A 83 -37.89 -9.54 53.13
CA ASP A 83 -38.76 -8.64 52.35
C ASP A 83 -39.15 -7.39 53.16
N ALA A 84 -39.39 -7.56 54.46
CA ALA A 84 -39.68 -6.45 55.37
C ALA A 84 -38.48 -5.52 55.63
N LEU A 85 -37.26 -5.92 55.28
CA LEU A 85 -36.04 -5.12 55.37
C LEU A 85 -35.55 -4.63 53.99
N TYR A 86 -36.24 -4.99 52.91
CA TYR A 86 -35.86 -4.57 51.56
C TYR A 86 -35.99 -3.05 51.37
N PRO A 87 -35.03 -2.36 50.72
CA PRO A 87 -33.78 -2.87 50.14
C PRO A 87 -32.56 -2.83 51.10
N LEU A 88 -32.72 -2.47 52.37
CA LEU A 88 -31.60 -2.25 53.31
C LEU A 88 -30.73 -3.50 53.50
N TYR A 89 -31.35 -4.68 53.58
CA TYR A 89 -30.64 -5.96 53.73
C TYR A 89 -29.69 -6.22 52.54
N ASP A 90 -30.21 -6.06 51.32
CA ASP A 90 -29.46 -6.22 50.07
C ASP A 90 -28.37 -5.15 49.90
N LEU A 91 -28.65 -3.90 50.29
CA LEU A 91 -27.66 -2.82 50.25
C LEU A 91 -26.51 -3.06 51.23
N ALA A 92 -26.78 -3.57 52.44
CA ALA A 92 -25.71 -3.96 53.36
C ALA A 92 -24.89 -5.13 52.81
N GLN A 93 -25.52 -6.13 52.20
CA GLN A 93 -24.81 -7.21 51.53
C GLN A 93 -23.90 -6.68 50.41
N ALA A 94 -24.40 -5.77 49.57
CA ALA A 94 -23.60 -5.13 48.52
C ALA A 94 -22.39 -4.37 49.09
N MET A 95 -22.53 -3.70 50.23
CA MET A 95 -21.41 -3.03 50.90
C MET A 95 -20.35 -4.02 51.41
N PHE A 96 -20.73 -5.19 51.93
CA PHE A 96 -19.77 -6.24 52.32
C PHE A 96 -19.03 -6.81 51.11
N GLU A 97 -19.75 -7.03 50.01
CA GLU A 97 -19.21 -7.58 48.76
C GLU A 97 -18.27 -6.57 48.06
N ALA A 98 -18.56 -5.27 48.13
CA ALA A 98 -17.77 -4.17 47.58
C ALA A 98 -16.78 -3.54 48.58
N ARG A 99 -16.40 -4.24 49.65
CA ARG A 99 -15.45 -3.71 50.62
C ARG A 99 -14.03 -3.50 50.03
N PRO A 100 -13.25 -2.53 50.54
CA PRO A 100 -11.87 -2.34 50.11
C PRO A 100 -10.98 -3.57 50.30
N ALA A 101 -10.03 -3.80 49.40
CA ALA A 101 -9.01 -4.82 49.60
C ALA A 101 -8.18 -4.49 50.87
N GLY A 102 -7.86 -5.49 51.69
CA GLY A 102 -7.15 -5.28 52.97
C GLY A 102 -8.05 -4.90 54.16
N SER A 103 -9.36 -4.71 53.96
CA SER A 103 -10.36 -4.61 55.04
C SER A 103 -10.75 -5.99 55.60
N GLU A 104 -9.78 -6.91 55.67
CA GLU A 104 -10.02 -8.30 56.04
C GLU A 104 -10.65 -8.38 57.42
N THR A 105 -11.81 -9.01 57.46
CA THR A 105 -12.48 -9.36 58.69
C THR A 105 -11.83 -10.62 59.27
N THR A 106 -12.01 -10.86 60.57
CA THR A 106 -11.60 -12.12 61.24
C THR A 106 -12.26 -13.38 60.65
N VAL A 107 -13.19 -13.21 59.70
CA VAL A 107 -13.92 -14.25 58.98
C VAL A 107 -13.70 -14.08 57.48
N ALA A 108 -13.57 -15.18 56.74
CA ALA A 108 -13.44 -15.18 55.28
C ALA A 108 -14.76 -14.77 54.59
N LEU A 109 -14.98 -13.46 54.43
CA LEU A 109 -16.11 -12.94 53.68
C LEU A 109 -15.82 -13.05 52.17
N LYS A 110 -16.80 -13.49 51.37
CA LYS A 110 -16.67 -13.40 49.90
C LYS A 110 -16.61 -11.91 49.51
N ARG A 111 -15.68 -11.53 48.66
CA ARG A 111 -15.55 -10.18 48.10
C ARG A 111 -15.87 -10.26 46.61
N ASP A 112 -16.88 -9.54 46.18
CA ASP A 112 -17.41 -9.62 44.81
C ASP A 112 -18.08 -8.29 44.41
N PRO A 113 -17.30 -7.24 44.08
CA PRO A 113 -17.85 -5.93 43.74
C PRO A 113 -18.78 -5.95 42.50
N TRP A 114 -18.65 -6.97 41.63
CA TRP A 114 -19.55 -7.17 40.49
C TRP A 114 -20.94 -7.63 40.95
N GLN A 115 -20.99 -8.59 41.87
CA GLN A 115 -22.24 -9.02 42.50
C GLN A 115 -22.88 -7.86 43.29
N ALA A 116 -22.06 -7.06 43.99
CA ALA A 116 -22.53 -5.87 44.69
C ALA A 116 -23.20 -4.88 43.74
N MET A 117 -22.59 -4.61 42.58
CA MET A 117 -23.15 -3.69 41.59
C MET A 117 -24.45 -4.22 40.98
N THR A 118 -24.53 -5.53 40.74
CA THR A 118 -25.76 -6.19 40.29
C THR A 118 -26.88 -6.01 41.32
N THR A 119 -26.58 -6.21 42.60
CA THR A 119 -27.51 -6.02 43.71
C THR A 119 -28.01 -4.58 43.79
N VAL A 120 -27.11 -3.60 43.75
CA VAL A 120 -27.48 -2.17 43.74
C VAL A 120 -28.32 -1.82 42.51
N ARG A 121 -27.97 -2.32 41.33
CA ARG A 121 -28.75 -2.10 40.11
C ARG A 121 -30.17 -2.65 40.23
N ASN A 122 -30.33 -3.85 40.80
CA ASN A 122 -31.65 -4.45 41.03
C ASN A 122 -32.51 -3.59 41.96
N VAL A 123 -31.92 -2.99 42.99
CA VAL A 123 -32.63 -2.04 43.87
C VAL A 123 -33.13 -0.83 43.07
N TYR A 124 -32.30 -0.23 42.21
CA TYR A 124 -32.73 0.89 41.36
C TYR A 124 -33.78 0.50 40.31
N VAL A 125 -33.63 -0.66 39.67
CA VAL A 125 -34.54 -1.14 38.62
C VAL A 125 -35.93 -1.44 39.19
N THR A 126 -36.00 -2.06 40.37
CA THR A 126 -37.29 -2.31 41.02
C THR A 126 -37.93 -1.02 41.54
N GLY A 127 -37.12 -0.05 41.98
CA GLY A 127 -37.57 1.22 42.55
C GLY A 127 -38.31 1.07 43.89
N VAL A 128 -38.43 -0.16 44.40
CA VAL A 128 -39.27 -0.47 45.57
C VAL A 128 -38.54 -0.04 46.84
N GLY A 129 -39.19 0.82 47.63
CA GLY A 129 -38.73 1.16 48.99
C GLY A 129 -37.51 2.09 49.06
N ILE A 130 -37.08 2.70 47.96
CA ILE A 130 -35.88 3.57 47.92
C ILE A 130 -36.03 4.82 48.79
N ASP A 131 -37.08 5.63 48.61
CA ASP A 131 -37.30 6.86 49.40
C ASP A 131 -37.30 6.56 50.90
N LYS A 132 -37.93 5.45 51.19
CA LYS A 132 -38.16 4.83 52.47
C LYS A 132 -36.86 4.35 53.13
N ALA A 133 -35.99 3.70 52.36
CA ALA A 133 -34.64 3.34 52.77
C ALA A 133 -33.77 4.59 52.98
N ASN A 134 -33.87 5.60 52.13
CA ASN A 134 -33.13 6.85 52.29
C ASN A 134 -33.49 7.57 53.60
N VAL A 135 -34.77 7.60 54.00
CA VAL A 135 -35.17 8.14 55.32
C VAL A 135 -34.49 7.39 56.46
N PHE A 136 -34.40 6.06 56.37
CA PHE A 136 -33.73 5.26 57.40
C PHE A 136 -32.21 5.47 57.41
N LEU A 137 -31.59 5.53 56.22
CA LEU A 137 -30.14 5.71 56.06
C LEU A 137 -29.68 7.12 56.42
N ALA A 138 -30.55 8.12 56.31
CA ALA A 138 -30.30 9.51 56.68
C ALA A 138 -30.22 9.73 58.20
N ASP A 139 -30.48 8.70 59.01
CA ASP A 139 -30.26 8.73 60.45
C ASP A 139 -28.83 9.19 60.79
N GLU A 140 -28.70 10.08 61.77
CA GLU A 140 -27.41 10.72 62.12
C GLU A 140 -26.32 9.71 62.49
N GLU A 141 -26.68 8.55 63.04
CA GLU A 141 -25.71 7.50 63.38
C GLU A 141 -25.23 6.70 62.16
N ILE A 142 -25.99 6.70 61.06
CA ILE A 142 -25.68 5.98 59.82
C ILE A 142 -25.04 6.94 58.82
N GLY A 143 -25.72 8.04 58.46
CA GLY A 143 -25.21 9.05 57.52
C GLY A 143 -25.00 8.53 56.09
N LEU A 144 -25.90 7.67 55.58
CA LEU A 144 -25.82 7.11 54.23
C LEU A 144 -27.03 7.51 53.38
N SER A 145 -26.95 7.18 52.09
CA SER A 145 -28.09 7.11 51.16
C SER A 145 -27.85 5.98 50.19
N VAL A 146 -28.91 5.52 49.50
CA VAL A 146 -28.79 4.49 48.45
C VAL A 146 -27.79 4.93 47.37
N ASP A 147 -27.78 6.21 47.02
CA ASP A 147 -26.86 6.77 46.03
C ASP A 147 -25.40 6.83 46.53
N MET A 148 -25.18 7.16 47.81
CA MET A 148 -23.84 7.07 48.42
C MET A 148 -23.32 5.63 48.40
N ILE A 149 -24.18 4.65 48.73
CA ILE A 149 -23.83 3.23 48.66
C ILE A 149 -23.47 2.82 47.24
N ARG A 150 -24.26 3.24 46.23
CA ARG A 150 -23.93 3.04 44.81
C ARG A 150 -22.56 3.62 44.46
N ARG A 151 -22.27 4.87 44.85
CA ARG A 151 -20.98 5.52 44.61
C ARG A 151 -19.82 4.79 45.28
N MET A 152 -20.02 4.23 46.48
CA MET A 152 -19.01 3.39 47.14
C MET A 152 -18.73 2.11 46.37
N VAL A 153 -19.77 1.41 45.89
CA VAL A 153 -19.64 0.19 45.08
C VAL A 153 -18.91 0.50 43.76
N ILE A 154 -19.32 1.55 43.04
CA ILE A 154 -18.68 1.99 41.80
C ILE A 154 -17.21 2.33 42.04
N LYS A 155 -16.90 3.09 43.10
CA LYS A 155 -15.52 3.43 43.46
C LYS A 155 -14.66 2.19 43.66
N GLN A 156 -15.17 1.17 44.37
CA GLN A 156 -14.41 -0.06 44.56
C GLN A 156 -14.25 -0.87 43.27
N LEU A 157 -15.30 -0.93 42.46
CA LEU A 157 -15.28 -1.61 41.16
C LEU A 157 -14.24 -0.98 40.22
N MET A 158 -14.14 0.35 40.20
CA MET A 158 -13.10 1.06 39.46
C MET A 158 -11.70 0.74 39.97
N ILE A 159 -11.46 0.72 41.29
CA ILE A 159 -10.16 0.35 41.88
C ILE A 159 -9.75 -1.06 41.44
N ASP A 160 -10.67 -2.00 41.50
CA ASP A 160 -10.42 -3.40 41.13
C ASP A 160 -10.15 -3.55 39.65
N THR A 161 -10.93 -2.86 38.81
CA THR A 161 -10.76 -2.86 37.36
C THR A 161 -9.41 -2.27 36.98
N ARG A 162 -9.01 -1.15 37.59
CA ARG A 162 -7.67 -0.56 37.39
C ARG A 162 -6.56 -1.52 37.78
N ARG A 163 -6.72 -2.27 38.88
CA ARG A 163 -5.75 -3.27 39.34
C ARG A 163 -5.64 -4.45 38.37
N MET A 164 -6.75 -4.89 37.78
CA MET A 164 -6.74 -5.95 36.76
C MET A 164 -6.09 -5.47 35.47
N GLY A 165 -6.42 -4.25 35.02
CA GLY A 165 -5.77 -3.64 33.86
C GLY A 165 -6.03 -4.37 32.54
N THR A 166 -7.11 -5.14 32.41
CA THR A 166 -7.42 -5.94 31.21
C THR A 166 -8.61 -5.39 30.43
N VAL A 167 -8.63 -5.69 29.13
CA VAL A 167 -9.75 -5.40 28.22
C VAL A 167 -11.07 -5.94 28.77
N GLU A 168 -11.08 -7.21 29.22
CA GLU A 168 -12.29 -7.86 29.76
C GLU A 168 -12.84 -7.13 30.99
N ALA A 169 -11.97 -6.70 31.92
CA ALA A 169 -12.40 -6.01 33.13
C ALA A 169 -13.02 -4.65 32.82
N TYR A 170 -12.39 -3.84 31.95
CA TYR A 170 -12.94 -2.54 31.55
C TYR A 170 -14.21 -2.67 30.70
N SER A 171 -14.31 -3.69 29.84
CA SER A 171 -15.53 -3.95 29.06
C SER A 171 -16.72 -4.23 29.97
N LYS A 172 -16.56 -5.15 30.94
CA LYS A 172 -17.60 -5.43 31.94
C LYS A 172 -17.97 -4.18 32.76
N LEU A 173 -16.99 -3.32 33.05
CA LEU A 173 -17.23 -2.11 33.84
C LEU A 173 -18.15 -1.15 33.10
N ILE A 174 -17.92 -0.98 31.81
CA ILE A 174 -18.75 -0.13 30.93
C ILE A 174 -20.19 -0.66 30.83
N GLU A 175 -20.41 -1.98 30.84
CA GLU A 175 -21.75 -2.58 30.78
C GLU A 175 -22.62 -2.29 32.02
N VAL A 176 -21.98 -2.06 33.18
CA VAL A 176 -22.69 -1.84 34.45
C VAL A 176 -22.77 -0.38 34.88
N LEU A 177 -21.93 0.49 34.31
CA LEU A 177 -21.95 1.93 34.59
C LEU A 177 -23.00 2.65 33.73
N ASP A 178 -23.56 3.72 34.30
CA ASP A 178 -24.40 4.64 33.54
C ASP A 178 -23.52 5.53 32.66
N PRO A 179 -23.87 5.79 31.39
CA PRO A 179 -23.14 6.74 30.55
C PRO A 179 -22.94 8.13 31.16
N SER A 180 -23.80 8.56 32.10
CA SER A 180 -23.63 9.82 32.82
C SER A 180 -22.63 9.76 33.98
N ASP A 181 -22.17 8.57 34.38
CA ASP A 181 -21.23 8.40 35.48
C ASP A 181 -19.82 8.87 35.09
N ALA A 182 -19.15 9.61 35.97
CA ALA A 182 -17.81 10.11 35.72
C ALA A 182 -16.78 8.98 35.42
N GLY A 183 -16.98 7.81 36.01
CA GLY A 183 -16.14 6.62 35.79
C GLY A 183 -16.34 5.96 34.43
N TYR A 184 -17.47 6.19 33.76
CA TYR A 184 -17.78 5.60 32.45
C TYR A 184 -16.79 6.07 31.37
N ASN A 185 -16.58 7.38 31.28
CA ASN A 185 -15.65 7.96 30.30
C ASN A 185 -14.20 7.55 30.58
N GLU A 186 -13.83 7.45 31.85
CA GLU A 186 -12.51 6.94 32.23
C GLU A 186 -12.33 5.48 31.77
N ALA A 187 -13.30 4.61 32.07
CA ALA A 187 -13.26 3.21 31.68
C ALA A 187 -13.20 3.03 30.16
N ARG A 188 -13.99 3.81 29.41
CA ARG A 188 -13.97 3.80 27.93
C ARG A 188 -12.62 4.22 27.36
N ASN A 189 -12.00 5.24 27.94
CA ASN A 189 -10.67 5.69 27.50
C ASN A 189 -9.57 4.67 27.81
N GLN A 190 -9.63 4.02 28.98
CA GLN A 190 -8.68 2.96 29.34
C GLN A 190 -8.85 1.72 28.48
N LEU A 191 -10.09 1.29 28.21
CA LEU A 191 -10.38 0.21 27.27
C LEU A 191 -9.79 0.51 25.89
N ALA A 192 -10.03 1.71 25.35
CA ALA A 192 -9.49 2.11 24.06
C ALA A 192 -7.95 2.17 24.06
N ALA A 193 -7.31 2.53 25.18
CA ALA A 193 -5.85 2.50 25.29
C ALA A 193 -5.28 1.08 25.24
N LEU A 194 -5.87 0.15 25.99
CA LEU A 194 -5.47 -1.26 25.96
C LEU A 194 -5.67 -1.89 24.58
N GLU A 195 -6.82 -1.60 23.96
CA GLU A 195 -7.15 -2.10 22.63
C GLU A 195 -6.24 -1.51 21.55
N PHE A 196 -5.86 -0.24 21.68
CA PHE A 196 -4.89 0.38 20.80
C PHE A 196 -3.55 -0.36 20.82
N ASP A 197 -3.02 -0.67 22.00
CA ASP A 197 -1.73 -1.35 22.13
C ASP A 197 -1.77 -2.79 21.61
N ASN A 198 -2.90 -3.49 21.80
CA ASN A 198 -3.09 -4.86 21.31
C ASN A 198 -3.31 -4.94 19.79
N THR A 199 -4.14 -4.05 19.24
CA THR A 199 -4.58 -4.14 17.84
C THR A 199 -3.69 -3.35 16.89
N CYS A 200 -3.19 -2.17 17.27
CA CYS A 200 -2.42 -1.27 16.41
C CYS A 200 -0.94 -1.68 16.33
N THR A 201 -0.68 -2.97 16.12
CA THR A 201 0.65 -3.57 15.90
C THR A 201 1.02 -3.68 14.42
N THR A 202 0.05 -3.50 13.52
CA THR A 202 0.22 -3.46 12.05
C THR A 202 -0.62 -2.32 11.46
N ALA A 203 -0.38 -1.95 10.20
CA ALA A 203 -1.21 -0.95 9.50
C ALA A 203 -2.70 -1.37 9.46
N ALA A 204 -2.97 -2.65 9.18
CA ALA A 204 -4.33 -3.18 9.16
C ALA A 204 -4.99 -3.13 10.54
N GLY A 205 -4.27 -3.54 11.59
CA GLY A 205 -4.76 -3.48 12.96
C GLY A 205 -5.02 -2.05 13.45
N CYS A 206 -4.18 -1.09 13.06
CA CYS A 206 -4.45 0.32 13.35
C CYS A 206 -5.70 0.85 12.62
N ARG A 207 -5.97 0.39 11.38
CA ARG A 207 -7.20 0.74 10.65
C ARG A 207 -8.43 0.11 11.28
N GLU A 208 -8.30 -1.09 11.83
CA GLU A 208 -9.35 -1.73 12.64
C GLU A 208 -9.63 -0.94 13.91
N PHE A 209 -8.61 -0.53 14.66
CA PHE A 209 -8.77 0.34 15.82
C PHE A 209 -9.52 1.64 15.46
N LEU A 210 -9.13 2.30 14.36
CA LEU A 210 -9.77 3.54 13.90
C LEU A 210 -11.25 3.35 13.55
N ARG A 211 -11.63 2.17 13.07
CA ARG A 211 -13.02 1.82 12.76
C ARG A 211 -13.83 1.54 14.03
N ASN A 212 -13.24 0.83 14.99
CA ASN A 212 -13.93 0.40 16.22
C ASN A 212 -13.98 1.52 17.29
N TYR A 213 -13.01 2.45 17.27
CA TYR A 213 -12.87 3.54 18.26
C TYR A 213 -12.72 4.94 17.60
N PRO A 214 -13.71 5.39 16.80
CA PRO A 214 -13.60 6.63 16.02
C PRO A 214 -13.56 7.92 16.87
N GLU A 215 -14.04 7.86 18.11
CA GLU A 215 -14.06 8.98 19.06
C GLU A 215 -12.90 8.93 20.07
N SER A 216 -12.01 7.95 19.97
CA SER A 216 -10.91 7.80 20.92
C SER A 216 -9.93 8.98 20.84
N PRO A 217 -9.38 9.46 21.97
CA PRO A 217 -8.29 10.43 21.96
C PRO A 217 -7.03 9.90 21.25
N LEU A 218 -6.95 8.59 20.97
CA LEU A 218 -5.81 7.95 20.30
C LEU A 218 -5.94 7.91 18.77
N VAL A 219 -7.03 8.42 18.18
CA VAL A 219 -7.22 8.43 16.71
C VAL A 219 -6.05 9.07 15.97
N GLY A 220 -5.52 10.19 16.46
CA GLY A 220 -4.36 10.85 15.88
C GLY A 220 -3.11 9.96 15.90
N LYS A 221 -2.83 9.31 17.04
CA LYS A 221 -1.71 8.37 17.20
C LYS A 221 -1.88 7.13 16.31
N ALA A 222 -3.10 6.60 16.19
CA ALA A 222 -3.39 5.45 15.33
C ALA A 222 -3.18 5.75 13.85
N LYS A 223 -3.60 6.93 13.36
CA LYS A 223 -3.32 7.37 11.99
C LYS A 223 -1.81 7.48 11.73
N GLN A 224 -1.06 8.10 12.64
CA GLN A 224 0.39 8.24 12.51
C GLN A 224 1.12 6.88 12.52
N ARG A 225 0.68 5.96 13.38
CA ARG A 225 1.25 4.61 13.50
C ARG A 225 0.94 3.75 12.27
N ALA A 226 -0.29 3.81 11.74
CA ALA A 226 -0.65 3.17 10.48
C ALA A 226 0.22 3.67 9.31
N MET A 227 0.37 4.99 9.18
CA MET A 227 1.25 5.59 8.16
C MET A 227 2.71 5.15 8.32
N LYS A 228 3.18 4.98 9.56
CA LYS A 228 4.55 4.48 9.81
C LYS A 228 4.71 3.06 9.29
N PHE A 229 3.78 2.16 9.61
CA PHE A 229 3.84 0.79 9.12
C PHE A 229 3.77 0.73 7.59
N ASP A 230 2.85 1.46 6.96
CA ASP A 230 2.75 1.47 5.49
C ASP A 230 4.02 2.05 4.83
N TYR A 231 4.64 3.06 5.43
CA TYR A 231 5.91 3.59 4.95
C TYR A 231 7.05 2.59 5.11
N ASP A 232 7.17 1.95 6.27
CA ASP A 232 8.19 0.94 6.56
C ASP A 232 8.06 -0.27 5.61
N ASP A 233 6.82 -0.67 5.29
CA ASP A 233 6.56 -1.73 4.32
C ASP A 233 6.91 -1.31 2.89
N ALA A 234 6.64 -0.06 2.50
CA ALA A 234 7.10 0.49 1.22
C ALA A 234 8.63 0.55 1.15
N CYS A 235 9.31 0.89 2.26
CA CYS A 235 10.77 0.88 2.36
C CYS A 235 11.34 -0.54 2.20
N LYS A 236 10.75 -1.54 2.88
CA LYS A 236 11.19 -2.94 2.78
C LYS A 236 10.98 -3.52 1.38
N ALA A 237 9.84 -3.24 0.76
CA ALA A 237 9.56 -3.68 -0.60
C ALA A 237 10.47 -2.98 -1.61
N ASN A 238 10.70 -1.67 -1.42
CA ASN A 238 11.50 -0.81 -2.29
C ASN A 238 11.19 -0.98 -3.79
N THR A 239 9.92 -1.08 -4.13
CA THR A 239 9.45 -1.24 -5.53
C THR A 239 8.66 -0.03 -5.97
N SER A 240 8.61 0.22 -7.29
CA SER A 240 7.77 1.28 -7.86
C SER A 240 6.31 1.12 -7.45
N ALA A 241 5.79 -0.11 -7.39
CA ALA A 241 4.42 -0.38 -6.96
C ALA A 241 4.19 -0.02 -5.48
N GLY A 242 5.12 -0.40 -4.59
CA GLY A 242 5.04 -0.07 -3.17
C GLY A 242 5.05 1.44 -2.90
N TRP A 243 5.97 2.16 -3.55
CA TRP A 243 6.05 3.61 -3.41
C TRP A 243 4.84 4.33 -4.00
N LYS A 244 4.36 3.92 -5.19
CA LYS A 244 3.13 4.48 -5.79
C LYS A 244 1.91 4.28 -4.91
N LYS A 245 1.78 3.10 -4.29
CA LYS A 245 0.69 2.82 -3.34
C LYS A 245 0.75 3.75 -2.13
N PHE A 246 1.92 3.88 -1.50
CA PHE A 246 2.08 4.78 -0.35
C PHE A 246 1.75 6.23 -0.71
N ILE A 247 2.26 6.73 -1.84
CA ILE A 247 1.97 8.10 -2.30
C ILE A 247 0.47 8.28 -2.55
N ALA A 248 -0.19 7.33 -3.21
CA ALA A 248 -1.63 7.42 -3.48
C ALA A 248 -2.47 7.49 -2.20
N ASP A 249 -2.12 6.67 -1.19
CA ASP A 249 -2.84 6.59 0.08
C ASP A 249 -2.63 7.85 0.96
N TYR A 250 -1.47 8.52 0.85
CA TYR A 250 -1.06 9.54 1.83
C TYR A 250 -0.81 10.95 1.26
N GLN A 251 -0.78 11.16 -0.06
CA GLN A 251 -0.45 12.49 -0.64
C GLN A 251 -1.41 13.62 -0.28
N TYR A 252 -2.61 13.31 0.21
CA TYR A 252 -3.62 14.28 0.63
C TYR A 252 -3.91 14.20 2.13
N VAL A 253 -3.12 13.43 2.89
CA VAL A 253 -3.25 13.29 4.34
C VAL A 253 -2.42 14.37 5.02
N PRO A 254 -3.03 15.28 5.81
CA PRO A 254 -2.28 16.31 6.54
C PRO A 254 -1.23 15.69 7.47
N GLY A 255 -0.02 16.24 7.46
CA GLY A 255 1.11 15.75 8.27
C GLY A 255 1.89 14.58 7.64
N ALA A 256 1.57 14.19 6.40
CA ALA A 256 2.28 13.16 5.65
C ALA A 256 3.29 13.72 4.62
N GLU A 257 3.40 15.05 4.50
CA GLU A 257 4.09 15.75 3.41
C GLU A 257 5.55 15.32 3.27
N ASP A 258 6.27 15.22 4.39
CA ASP A 258 7.67 14.81 4.42
C ASP A 258 7.86 13.37 3.94
N ARG A 259 7.02 12.44 4.41
CA ARG A 259 7.11 11.03 4.00
C ARG A 259 6.69 10.83 2.55
N VAL A 260 5.68 11.56 2.08
CA VAL A 260 5.28 11.55 0.67
C VAL A 260 6.41 12.09 -0.21
N SER A 261 7.10 13.15 0.22
CA SER A 261 8.26 13.69 -0.49
C SER A 261 9.42 12.69 -0.54
N GLN A 262 9.73 12.01 0.57
CA GLN A 262 10.73 10.93 0.62
C GLN A 262 10.33 9.73 -0.25
N ALA A 263 9.05 9.36 -0.26
CA ALA A 263 8.51 8.29 -1.10
C ALA A 263 8.62 8.65 -2.59
N ARG A 264 8.35 9.90 -2.99
CA ARG A 264 8.53 10.37 -4.37
C ARG A 264 9.99 10.33 -4.81
N ALA A 265 10.91 10.75 -3.94
CA ALA A 265 12.34 10.63 -4.20
C ALA A 265 12.79 9.16 -4.35
N SER A 266 12.27 8.27 -3.49
CA SER A 266 12.58 6.83 -3.56
C SER A 266 11.97 6.18 -4.81
N LEU A 267 10.74 6.53 -5.18
CA LEU A 267 10.12 6.10 -6.43
C LEU A 267 10.98 6.50 -7.62
N LYS A 268 11.40 7.77 -7.69
CA LYS A 268 12.29 8.25 -8.78
C LYS A 268 13.56 7.42 -8.86
N ARG A 269 14.23 7.15 -7.72
CA ARG A 269 15.45 6.34 -7.70
C ARG A 269 15.21 4.91 -8.21
N VAL A 270 14.13 4.26 -7.82
CA VAL A 270 13.79 2.90 -8.25
C VAL A 270 13.45 2.86 -9.73
N ASP A 271 12.66 3.82 -10.22
CA ASP A 271 12.30 3.93 -11.63
C ASP A 271 13.54 4.23 -12.49
N ASP A 272 14.41 5.15 -12.05
CA ASP A 272 15.67 5.44 -12.74
C ASP A 272 16.60 4.21 -12.77
N ALA A 273 16.73 3.49 -11.65
CA ALA A 273 17.55 2.28 -11.59
C ALA A 273 17.01 1.16 -12.50
N ARG A 274 15.68 1.06 -12.65
CA ARG A 274 15.05 0.13 -13.60
C ARG A 274 15.41 0.48 -15.04
N LEU A 275 15.35 1.76 -15.40
CA LEU A 275 15.71 2.24 -16.74
C LEU A 275 17.21 2.12 -17.04
N LEU A 276 18.04 2.10 -16.00
CA LEU A 276 19.48 1.85 -16.06
C LEU A 276 19.84 0.36 -15.83
N SER A 277 18.91 -0.57 -16.10
CA SER A 277 19.17 -2.01 -16.02
C SER A 277 19.21 -2.70 -17.39
N ARG A 278 19.89 -3.86 -17.47
CA ARG A 278 19.93 -4.69 -18.69
C ARG A 278 18.56 -5.20 -19.16
N THR A 279 17.53 -5.09 -18.32
CA THR A 279 16.17 -5.55 -18.62
C THR A 279 15.27 -4.46 -19.18
N VAL A 280 15.74 -3.21 -19.22
CA VAL A 280 14.99 -2.09 -19.81
C VAL A 280 14.65 -2.40 -21.27
N THR A 281 13.46 -2.00 -21.71
CA THR A 281 13.01 -2.14 -23.09
C THR A 281 13.13 -0.83 -23.86
N LEU A 282 13.13 -0.91 -25.20
CA LEU A 282 13.14 0.29 -26.04
C LEU A 282 11.90 1.17 -25.77
N ALA A 283 10.73 0.55 -25.61
CA ALA A 283 9.48 1.25 -25.33
C ALA A 283 9.51 2.03 -24.00
N GLU A 284 10.11 1.47 -22.95
CA GLU A 284 10.27 2.16 -21.67
C GLU A 284 11.19 3.39 -21.80
N LEU A 285 12.30 3.28 -22.52
CA LEU A 285 13.22 4.39 -22.76
C LEU A 285 12.58 5.48 -23.66
N ASP A 286 11.90 5.08 -24.72
CA ASP A 286 11.19 6.00 -25.62
C ASP A 286 10.12 6.80 -24.84
N ALA A 287 9.34 6.12 -23.99
CA ALA A 287 8.33 6.77 -23.15
C ALA A 287 8.97 7.75 -22.14
N TYR A 288 10.10 7.37 -21.55
CA TYR A 288 10.85 8.23 -20.64
C TYR A 288 11.37 9.49 -21.34
N VAL A 289 12.05 9.33 -22.48
CA VAL A 289 12.62 10.45 -23.26
C VAL A 289 11.53 11.37 -23.79
N ALA A 290 10.39 10.81 -24.21
CA ALA A 290 9.24 11.60 -24.65
C ALA A 290 8.68 12.49 -23.54
N SER A 291 8.65 11.99 -22.30
CA SER A 291 8.07 12.69 -21.15
C SER A 291 9.05 13.63 -20.45
N ASN A 292 10.36 13.40 -20.58
CA ASN A 292 11.41 14.11 -19.82
C ASN A 292 12.34 14.95 -20.71
N ARG A 293 11.87 15.44 -21.87
CA ARG A 293 12.68 16.15 -22.89
C ARG A 293 13.56 17.32 -22.40
N ARG A 294 13.34 17.83 -21.18
CA ARG A 294 14.09 18.93 -20.57
C ARG A 294 15.20 18.48 -19.62
N ASP A 295 15.24 17.21 -19.20
CA ASP A 295 16.21 16.65 -18.25
C ASP A 295 17.38 15.97 -18.98
N MET A 296 17.98 16.67 -19.96
CA MET A 296 18.97 16.07 -20.87
C MET A 296 20.28 15.66 -20.18
N ASP A 297 20.59 16.21 -19.01
CA ASP A 297 21.79 15.87 -18.24
C ASP A 297 21.64 14.56 -17.45
N ASN A 298 20.46 13.95 -17.48
CA ASN A 298 20.19 12.68 -16.82
C ASN A 298 20.84 11.51 -17.58
N LYS A 299 21.53 10.63 -16.85
CA LYS A 299 22.24 9.46 -17.39
C LYS A 299 21.37 8.53 -18.24
N ILE A 300 20.06 8.53 -18.03
CA ILE A 300 19.13 7.75 -18.86
C ILE A 300 19.16 8.21 -20.32
N PHE A 301 19.34 9.52 -20.58
CA PHE A 301 19.52 10.04 -21.94
C PHE A 301 20.83 9.54 -22.56
N THR A 302 21.92 9.51 -21.81
CA THR A 302 23.19 8.92 -22.30
C THR A 302 23.02 7.45 -22.67
N VAL A 303 22.37 6.65 -21.82
CA VAL A 303 22.09 5.23 -22.09
C VAL A 303 21.21 5.05 -23.32
N TYR A 304 20.15 5.85 -23.44
CA TYR A 304 19.26 5.84 -24.59
C TYR A 304 20.00 6.25 -25.88
N ASP A 305 20.73 7.35 -25.85
CA ASP A 305 21.49 7.85 -27.00
C ASP A 305 22.55 6.84 -27.44
N ASN A 306 23.27 6.22 -26.49
CA ASN A 306 24.23 5.17 -26.81
C ASN A 306 23.53 3.98 -27.48
N LEU A 307 22.39 3.54 -26.94
CA LEU A 307 21.60 2.44 -27.49
C LEU A 307 21.17 2.72 -28.94
N ILE A 308 20.50 3.85 -29.19
CA ILE A 308 19.93 4.16 -30.51
C ILE A 308 21.01 4.49 -31.55
N ASN A 309 22.19 4.93 -31.10
CA ASN A 309 23.30 5.25 -31.98
C ASN A 309 24.15 4.04 -32.37
N LEU A 310 23.95 2.87 -31.75
CA LEU A 310 24.69 1.67 -32.15
C LEU A 310 24.50 1.34 -33.63
N PRO A 311 25.53 0.80 -34.30
CA PRO A 311 25.43 0.39 -35.71
C PRO A 311 24.38 -0.73 -35.91
N THR A 312 23.97 -1.41 -34.87
CA THR A 312 23.06 -2.56 -34.99
C THR A 312 21.70 -2.29 -34.34
N HIS A 313 21.32 -1.02 -34.15
CA HIS A 313 20.02 -0.64 -33.60
C HIS A 313 18.95 -0.45 -34.69
N SER A 314 17.69 -0.74 -34.37
CA SER A 314 16.54 -0.69 -35.30
C SER A 314 16.18 0.72 -35.77
N TYR A 315 16.49 1.77 -35.00
CA TYR A 315 16.36 3.17 -35.46
C TYR A 315 17.39 3.57 -36.53
N ARG A 316 18.45 2.79 -36.75
CA ARG A 316 19.55 3.20 -37.63
C ARG A 316 19.08 3.38 -39.06
N PHE A 317 19.34 4.58 -39.59
CA PHE A 317 19.33 4.88 -41.01
C PHE A 317 20.74 4.71 -41.59
N LEU A 318 20.85 4.06 -42.74
CA LEU A 318 22.02 4.12 -43.61
C LEU A 318 21.54 4.67 -44.96
N SER A 319 22.24 5.62 -45.57
CA SER A 319 21.96 6.23 -46.89
C SER A 319 20.73 5.77 -47.67
N LEU A 320 20.72 4.51 -48.13
CA LEU A 320 19.64 3.89 -48.90
C LEU A 320 18.96 2.70 -48.21
N LYS A 321 19.42 2.29 -47.02
CA LYS A 321 18.74 1.32 -46.16
C LYS A 321 17.91 2.08 -45.14
N LEU A 322 16.62 2.12 -45.42
CA LEU A 322 15.59 2.68 -44.57
C LEU A 322 15.63 2.02 -43.19
N GLY A 323 15.65 2.82 -42.11
CA GLY A 323 15.62 2.32 -40.74
C GLY A 323 14.36 1.50 -40.44
N PHE A 324 14.39 0.72 -39.36
CA PHE A 324 13.27 -0.10 -38.90
C PHE A 324 12.36 0.63 -37.90
N GLY A 325 12.65 1.90 -37.61
CA GLY A 325 11.75 2.78 -36.86
C GLY A 325 11.51 2.32 -35.42
N GLY A 326 12.49 1.67 -34.79
CA GLY A 326 12.33 1.17 -33.42
C GLY A 326 11.72 -0.22 -33.34
N ALA A 327 11.61 -0.97 -34.44
CA ALA A 327 11.07 -2.32 -34.43
C ALA A 327 11.83 -3.24 -33.44
N THR A 328 11.05 -4.10 -32.77
CA THR A 328 11.51 -5.24 -31.99
C THR A 328 10.92 -6.52 -32.60
N GLY A 329 11.44 -7.69 -32.23
CA GLY A 329 11.01 -8.97 -32.81
C GLY A 329 11.54 -9.20 -34.23
N ARG A 330 10.83 -10.00 -35.02
CA ARG A 330 11.25 -10.38 -36.38
C ARG A 330 10.65 -9.46 -37.44
N VAL A 331 11.50 -9.08 -38.39
CA VAL A 331 11.11 -8.32 -39.59
C VAL A 331 11.52 -9.11 -40.83
N GLU A 332 10.55 -9.45 -41.67
CA GLU A 332 10.81 -9.96 -43.02
C GLU A 332 10.68 -8.85 -44.04
N GLU A 333 11.78 -8.54 -44.72
CA GLU A 333 11.85 -7.48 -45.72
C GLU A 333 11.95 -8.10 -47.12
N THR A 334 10.91 -7.95 -47.91
CA THR A 334 10.92 -8.28 -49.33
C THR A 334 11.31 -7.05 -50.13
N VAL A 335 12.34 -7.17 -50.95
CA VAL A 335 12.76 -6.12 -51.89
C VAL A 335 12.50 -6.61 -53.31
N VAL A 336 11.80 -5.79 -54.08
CA VAL A 336 11.54 -6.00 -55.52
C VAL A 336 12.12 -4.80 -56.26
N ASP A 337 13.04 -5.04 -57.18
CA ASP A 337 13.60 -3.96 -58.02
C ASP A 337 12.75 -3.71 -59.28
N ALA A 338 13.12 -2.67 -60.04
CA ALA A 338 12.42 -2.30 -61.27
C ALA A 338 12.42 -3.38 -62.37
N SER A 339 13.30 -4.39 -62.29
CA SER A 339 13.32 -5.53 -63.23
C SER A 339 12.38 -6.67 -62.81
N GLY A 340 11.78 -6.56 -61.61
CA GLY A 340 11.00 -7.64 -61.00
C GLY A 340 11.85 -8.62 -60.17
N SER A 341 13.18 -8.43 -60.11
CA SER A 341 14.05 -9.28 -59.29
C SER A 341 13.70 -9.13 -57.82
N ARG A 342 13.55 -10.26 -57.13
CA ARG A 342 13.09 -10.34 -55.74
C ARG A 342 14.08 -11.05 -54.84
N PHE A 343 14.30 -10.50 -53.65
CA PHE A 343 14.99 -11.18 -52.55
C PHE A 343 14.36 -10.83 -51.21
N VAL A 344 14.58 -11.68 -50.21
CA VAL A 344 14.02 -11.53 -48.87
C VAL A 344 15.12 -11.47 -47.84
N ASN A 345 15.18 -10.38 -47.08
CA ASN A 345 16.02 -10.26 -45.89
C ASN A 345 15.18 -10.61 -44.66
N ARG A 346 15.84 -11.11 -43.62
CA ARG A 346 15.21 -11.32 -42.31
C ARG A 346 16.06 -10.70 -41.22
N TYR A 347 15.42 -9.93 -40.36
CA TYR A 347 16.03 -9.27 -39.21
C TYR A 347 15.34 -9.77 -37.94
N VAL A 348 16.11 -9.97 -36.88
CA VAL A 348 15.60 -10.31 -35.55
C VAL A 348 16.18 -9.30 -34.57
N PHE A 349 15.31 -8.53 -33.93
CA PHE A 349 15.65 -7.53 -32.93
C PHE A 349 15.18 -8.00 -31.56
N ASN A 350 15.97 -7.77 -30.52
CA ASN A 350 15.53 -8.00 -29.15
C ASN A 350 14.59 -6.88 -28.65
N LYS A 351 14.18 -6.96 -27.38
CA LYS A 351 13.29 -5.98 -26.75
C LYS A 351 13.88 -4.57 -26.60
N GLN A 352 15.18 -4.42 -26.80
CA GLN A 352 15.89 -3.14 -26.82
C GLN A 352 16.08 -2.59 -28.24
N GLY A 353 15.53 -3.25 -29.28
CA GLY A 353 15.72 -2.84 -30.66
C GLY A 353 17.11 -3.17 -31.21
N LEU A 354 17.89 -4.02 -30.54
CA LEU A 354 19.20 -4.44 -30.99
C LEU A 354 19.10 -5.67 -31.89
N LEU A 355 19.75 -5.61 -33.05
CA LEU A 355 19.74 -6.66 -34.06
C LEU A 355 20.53 -7.89 -33.58
N GLU A 356 19.87 -8.98 -33.24
CA GLU A 356 20.50 -10.24 -32.85
C GLU A 356 20.88 -11.10 -34.06
N GLN A 357 20.10 -11.01 -35.14
CA GLN A 357 20.34 -11.79 -36.35
C GLN A 357 19.90 -11.04 -37.61
N VAL A 358 20.71 -11.14 -38.66
CA VAL A 358 20.33 -10.77 -40.03
C VAL A 358 20.63 -11.92 -41.00
N TYR A 359 19.66 -12.22 -41.85
CA TYR A 359 19.81 -13.06 -43.03
C TYR A 359 19.71 -12.17 -44.27
N ASP A 360 20.74 -12.19 -45.10
CA ASP A 360 20.78 -11.46 -46.37
C ASP A 360 20.31 -12.38 -47.50
N GLY A 361 19.18 -12.03 -48.12
CA GLY A 361 18.54 -12.86 -49.14
C GLY A 361 19.33 -12.97 -50.44
N ARG A 362 20.26 -12.04 -50.72
CA ARG A 362 21.10 -12.02 -51.92
C ARG A 362 22.32 -12.91 -51.75
N THR A 363 23.02 -12.74 -50.64
CA THR A 363 24.28 -13.48 -50.35
C THR A 363 24.05 -14.81 -49.64
N LYS A 364 22.82 -15.05 -49.16
CA LYS A 364 22.44 -16.21 -48.34
C LYS A 364 23.22 -16.31 -47.03
N ALA A 365 23.90 -15.24 -46.61
CA ALA A 365 24.67 -15.20 -45.39
C ALA A 365 23.78 -14.89 -44.18
N THR A 366 24.05 -15.56 -43.06
CA THR A 366 23.49 -15.20 -41.75
C THR A 366 24.58 -14.59 -40.88
N THR A 367 24.30 -13.40 -40.35
CA THR A 367 25.12 -12.74 -39.33
C THR A 367 24.37 -12.75 -38.01
N ARG A 368 25.07 -13.05 -36.91
CA ARG A 368 24.54 -12.98 -35.55
C ARG A 368 25.32 -11.96 -34.74
N TYR A 369 24.67 -11.28 -33.80
CA TYR A 369 25.29 -10.30 -32.92
C TYR A 369 25.02 -10.61 -31.46
N THR A 370 25.93 -10.18 -30.59
CA THR A 370 25.81 -10.29 -29.14
C THR A 370 26.15 -8.96 -28.49
N TYR A 371 25.59 -8.73 -27.30
CA TYR A 371 25.65 -7.44 -26.62
C TYR A 371 25.95 -7.61 -25.13
N GLY A 372 26.67 -6.63 -24.58
CA GLY A 372 26.88 -6.45 -23.16
C GLY A 372 26.07 -5.27 -22.64
N TYR A 373 26.06 -5.12 -21.32
CA TYR A 373 25.38 -4.02 -20.64
C TYR A 373 26.27 -3.44 -19.53
N ASP A 374 26.28 -2.11 -19.42
CA ASP A 374 26.94 -1.34 -18.36
C ASP A 374 25.95 -0.31 -17.82
N ALA A 375 25.84 -0.17 -16.50
CA ALA A 375 24.83 0.70 -15.87
C ALA A 375 25.05 2.20 -16.12
N VAL A 376 26.24 2.61 -16.58
CA VAL A 376 26.57 4.00 -16.90
C VAL A 376 26.49 4.25 -18.40
N LYS A 377 26.94 3.30 -19.22
CA LYS A 377 27.08 3.46 -20.68
C LYS A 377 25.95 2.83 -21.47
N GLY A 378 25.15 1.96 -20.86
CA GLY A 378 24.06 1.24 -21.52
C GLY A 378 24.54 0.00 -22.26
N PHE A 379 23.81 -0.36 -23.32
CA PHE A 379 24.14 -1.50 -24.16
C PHE A 379 25.32 -1.20 -25.08
N TYR A 380 26.14 -2.22 -25.33
CA TYR A 380 27.25 -2.15 -26.27
C TYR A 380 27.43 -3.48 -27.02
N PRO A 381 27.88 -3.46 -28.28
CA PRO A 381 28.13 -4.68 -29.03
C PRO A 381 29.37 -5.41 -28.49
N LEU A 382 29.29 -6.73 -28.37
CA LEU A 382 30.39 -7.61 -27.95
C LEU A 382 31.05 -8.29 -29.14
N SER A 383 30.25 -8.94 -29.98
CA SER A 383 30.77 -9.62 -31.16
C SER A 383 29.72 -9.72 -32.26
N LYS A 384 30.20 -9.95 -33.49
CA LYS A 384 29.40 -10.47 -34.59
C LYS A 384 29.99 -11.77 -35.11
N SER A 385 29.14 -12.68 -35.56
CA SER A 385 29.54 -13.93 -36.17
C SER A 385 28.94 -14.06 -37.56
N VAL A 386 29.77 -14.43 -38.54
CA VAL A 386 29.37 -14.68 -39.94
C VAL A 386 29.89 -16.05 -40.33
N GLY A 387 28.99 -17.01 -40.55
CA GLY A 387 29.37 -18.42 -40.71
C GLY A 387 30.14 -18.92 -39.47
N LYS A 388 31.36 -19.45 -39.68
CA LYS A 388 32.24 -19.94 -38.60
C LYS A 388 33.16 -18.87 -38.00
N LYS A 389 33.16 -17.64 -38.51
CA LYS A 389 34.05 -16.56 -38.05
C LYS A 389 33.34 -15.68 -37.03
N THR A 390 34.06 -15.29 -35.97
CA THR A 390 33.57 -14.36 -34.95
C THR A 390 34.54 -13.19 -34.84
N PHE A 391 34.00 -11.97 -34.84
CA PHE A 391 34.74 -10.73 -34.74
C PHE A 391 34.28 -9.97 -33.49
N LYS A 392 35.22 -9.57 -32.64
CA LYS A 392 34.93 -8.80 -31.43
C LYS A 392 34.74 -7.32 -31.76
N TYR A 393 33.96 -6.65 -30.93
CA TYR A 393 33.80 -5.22 -30.95
C TYR A 393 34.58 -4.56 -29.80
N GLU A 394 35.08 -3.37 -30.07
CA GLU A 394 35.70 -2.47 -29.11
C GLU A 394 34.95 -1.14 -29.15
N CYS A 395 34.56 -0.63 -27.98
CA CYS A 395 33.84 0.62 -27.86
C CYS A 395 34.67 1.65 -27.09
N THR A 396 34.68 2.89 -27.56
CA THR A 396 35.29 4.04 -26.90
C THR A 396 34.20 5.04 -26.56
N TYR A 397 34.37 5.72 -25.43
CA TYR A 397 33.38 6.64 -24.87
C TYR A 397 34.04 7.98 -24.54
N ASN A 398 33.24 9.04 -24.53
CA ASN A 398 33.62 10.32 -23.97
C ASN A 398 33.69 10.19 -22.44
N THR A 399 34.78 10.64 -21.84
CA THR A 399 35.03 10.53 -20.40
C THR A 399 34.18 11.46 -19.56
N SER A 400 33.71 12.60 -20.09
CA SER A 400 32.93 13.58 -19.33
C SER A 400 31.45 13.24 -19.26
N ASN A 401 30.88 12.67 -20.33
CA ASN A 401 29.43 12.44 -20.44
C ASN A 401 29.03 11.01 -20.81
N GLY A 402 29.98 10.10 -21.01
CA GLY A 402 29.69 8.68 -21.26
C GLY A 402 29.13 8.34 -22.64
N HIS A 403 28.98 9.32 -23.55
CA HIS A 403 28.51 9.04 -24.91
C HIS A 403 29.52 8.22 -25.70
N ILE A 404 29.04 7.28 -26.52
CA ILE A 404 29.86 6.44 -27.38
C ILE A 404 30.50 7.28 -28.49
N THR A 405 31.83 7.30 -28.55
CA THR A 405 32.58 8.07 -29.56
C THR A 405 33.08 7.20 -30.70
N LYS A 406 33.31 5.90 -30.44
CA LYS A 406 33.78 4.95 -31.46
C LYS A 406 33.33 3.52 -31.17
N VAL A 407 33.01 2.79 -32.22
CA VAL A 407 32.80 1.33 -32.23
C VAL A 407 33.68 0.75 -33.34
N ARG A 408 34.58 -0.16 -33.01
CA ARG A 408 35.45 -0.87 -33.98
C ARG A 408 35.16 -2.36 -33.90
N CYS A 409 35.02 -3.00 -35.05
CA CYS A 409 34.92 -4.46 -35.15
C CYS A 409 36.24 -5.05 -35.65
N GLY A 410 36.57 -6.26 -35.21
CA GLY A 410 37.78 -6.98 -35.63
C GLY A 410 37.84 -7.30 -37.14
N ASP A 411 36.75 -7.15 -37.88
CA ASP A 411 36.74 -7.29 -39.35
C ASP A 411 37.13 -6.00 -40.10
N GLY A 412 37.55 -4.97 -39.38
CA GLY A 412 37.97 -3.68 -39.93
C GLY A 412 36.84 -2.64 -40.06
N THR A 413 35.58 -3.06 -39.88
CA THR A 413 34.46 -2.09 -39.85
C THR A 413 34.53 -1.20 -38.62
N SER A 414 34.16 0.08 -38.75
CA SER A 414 34.06 0.96 -37.59
C SER A 414 33.03 2.07 -37.78
N MET A 415 32.65 2.67 -36.68
CA MET A 415 31.79 3.85 -36.59
C MET A 415 32.41 4.80 -35.56
N SER A 416 32.41 6.08 -35.86
CA SER A 416 32.72 7.16 -34.91
C SER A 416 31.56 8.15 -34.87
N CYS A 417 31.28 8.70 -33.70
CA CYS A 417 30.20 9.65 -33.45
C CYS A 417 30.74 10.98 -32.93
N SER A 418 30.09 12.07 -33.31
CA SER A 418 30.35 13.42 -32.82
C SER A 418 29.05 14.01 -32.30
N TYR A 419 29.15 14.78 -31.21
CA TYR A 419 28.02 15.34 -30.48
C TYR A 419 28.20 16.84 -30.28
N ASP A 420 27.10 17.56 -30.10
CA ASP A 420 27.13 18.94 -29.60
C ASP A 420 27.35 18.98 -28.07
N ALA A 421 27.46 20.19 -27.52
CA ALA A 421 27.65 20.40 -26.08
C ALA A 421 26.51 19.84 -25.22
N THR A 422 25.32 19.62 -25.81
CA THR A 422 24.15 19.03 -25.14
C THR A 422 24.04 17.53 -25.38
N GLY A 423 25.06 16.87 -25.93
CA GLY A 423 25.08 15.43 -26.15
C GLY A 423 24.30 14.96 -27.39
N ARG A 424 23.78 15.86 -28.22
CA ARG A 424 23.02 15.45 -29.42
C ARG A 424 23.96 15.10 -30.56
N LEU A 425 23.66 14.01 -31.28
CA LEU A 425 24.47 13.58 -32.44
C LEU A 425 24.49 14.66 -33.53
N THR A 426 25.68 15.10 -33.91
CA THR A 426 25.92 16.07 -34.99
C THR A 426 26.61 15.45 -36.20
N GLY A 427 27.37 14.37 -35.99
CA GLY A 427 28.14 13.73 -37.03
C GLY A 427 28.37 12.25 -36.78
N ARG A 428 28.51 11.50 -37.88
CA ARG A 428 28.93 10.10 -37.84
C ARG A 428 29.88 9.80 -38.98
N VAL A 429 30.92 9.04 -38.70
CA VAL A 429 31.85 8.52 -39.71
C VAL A 429 31.85 7.01 -39.63
N GLU A 430 31.54 6.33 -40.72
CA GLU A 430 31.54 4.87 -40.79
C GLU A 430 32.54 4.38 -41.83
N ILE A 431 33.26 3.30 -41.49
CA ILE A 431 34.17 2.61 -42.38
C ILE A 431 33.59 1.21 -42.61
N ASP A 432 33.28 0.89 -43.86
CA ASP A 432 32.76 -0.42 -44.23
C ASP A 432 33.87 -1.48 -44.42
N GLY A 433 33.50 -2.74 -44.65
CA GLY A 433 34.45 -3.84 -44.79
C GLY A 433 35.34 -3.74 -46.04
N LYS A 434 35.11 -2.76 -46.92
CA LYS A 434 35.95 -2.45 -48.08
C LYS A 434 36.82 -1.20 -47.82
N GLY A 435 36.83 -0.68 -46.60
CA GLY A 435 37.55 0.54 -46.23
C GLY A 435 36.89 1.83 -46.73
N ARG A 436 35.68 1.78 -47.29
CA ARG A 436 35.01 3.00 -47.76
C ARG A 436 34.50 3.79 -46.58
N ARG A 437 34.79 5.09 -46.60
CA ARG A 437 34.40 6.05 -45.57
C ARG A 437 33.09 6.73 -45.95
N HIS A 438 32.10 6.61 -45.07
CA HIS A 438 30.79 7.27 -45.16
C HIS A 438 30.74 8.34 -44.07
N VAL A 439 30.46 9.60 -44.43
CA VAL A 439 30.43 10.74 -43.51
C VAL A 439 29.04 11.34 -43.49
N ALA A 440 28.32 11.17 -42.39
CA ALA A 440 26.96 11.67 -42.21
C ALA A 440 26.92 12.87 -41.25
N SER A 441 26.08 13.85 -41.56
CA SER A 441 25.77 14.99 -40.70
C SER A 441 24.34 14.94 -40.20
N TYR A 442 24.11 15.43 -38.98
CA TYR A 442 22.81 15.38 -38.32
C TYR A 442 22.42 16.75 -37.79
N ARG A 443 21.12 17.06 -37.84
CA ARG A 443 20.55 18.26 -37.22
C ARG A 443 19.14 17.96 -36.73
N SER A 444 18.93 18.20 -35.42
CA SER A 444 17.66 17.95 -34.74
C SER A 444 17.22 16.48 -34.84
N GLY A 445 18.15 15.55 -34.61
CA GLY A 445 17.90 14.09 -34.64
C GLY A 445 17.68 13.50 -36.04
N LYS A 446 17.76 14.31 -37.10
CA LYS A 446 17.58 13.88 -38.49
C LYS A 446 18.89 13.98 -39.26
N ILE A 447 19.17 12.98 -40.10
CA ILE A 447 20.30 13.03 -41.04
C ILE A 447 20.08 14.16 -42.06
N ARG A 448 21.14 14.87 -42.43
CA ARG A 448 21.07 16.01 -43.37
C ARG A 448 21.85 15.74 -44.63
N SER A 449 23.02 15.15 -44.47
CA SER A 449 23.83 14.71 -45.59
C SER A 449 24.57 13.42 -45.27
N GLU A 450 24.96 12.69 -46.31
CA GLU A 450 25.90 11.58 -46.24
C GLU A 450 26.83 11.64 -47.45
N THR A 451 28.15 11.53 -47.25
CA THR A 451 29.13 11.53 -48.33
C THR A 451 29.97 10.26 -48.31
N THR A 452 30.12 9.62 -49.46
CA THR A 452 30.90 8.40 -49.66
C THR A 452 31.64 8.46 -51.00
N GLY A 453 32.94 8.76 -50.95
CA GLY A 453 33.74 9.00 -52.17
C GLY A 453 33.16 10.16 -52.99
N ASP A 454 32.94 9.94 -54.29
CA ASP A 454 32.34 10.94 -55.21
C ASP A 454 30.83 11.13 -55.04
N VAL A 455 30.19 10.32 -54.18
CA VAL A 455 28.74 10.35 -53.97
C VAL A 455 28.41 11.19 -52.75
N SER A 456 27.56 12.19 -52.92
CA SER A 456 26.99 13.01 -51.84
C SER A 456 25.47 12.90 -51.85
N LEU A 457 24.88 12.64 -50.70
CA LEU A 457 23.43 12.57 -50.49
C LEU A 457 23.00 13.75 -49.63
N LYS A 458 21.92 14.41 -50.01
CA LYS A 458 21.27 15.47 -49.23
C LYS A 458 19.83 15.07 -48.96
N PHE A 459 19.46 14.99 -47.69
CA PHE A 459 18.13 14.61 -47.24
C PHE A 459 17.25 15.86 -47.14
N VAL A 460 16.38 16.05 -48.14
CA VAL A 460 15.69 17.33 -48.40
C VAL A 460 14.34 17.40 -47.71
N LYS A 461 13.53 16.33 -47.82
CA LYS A 461 12.17 16.28 -47.26
C LYS A 461 12.00 15.08 -46.35
N TYR A 462 11.13 15.26 -45.36
CA TYR A 462 10.79 14.28 -44.35
C TYR A 462 9.28 14.23 -44.14
N ASP A 463 8.78 13.05 -43.82
CA ASP A 463 7.50 12.82 -43.16
C ASP A 463 7.77 12.15 -41.81
N GLY A 464 7.45 12.83 -40.71
CA GLY A 464 7.88 12.41 -39.38
C GLY A 464 9.40 12.20 -39.28
N ALA A 465 9.83 10.96 -39.01
CA ALA A 465 11.23 10.54 -38.96
C ALA A 465 11.78 10.02 -40.31
N PHE A 466 10.92 9.84 -41.33
CA PHE A 466 11.28 9.17 -42.58
C PHE A 466 11.63 10.17 -43.68
N PRO A 467 12.76 10.01 -44.39
CA PRO A 467 13.09 10.89 -45.52
C PRO A 467 12.23 10.55 -46.74
N THR A 468 11.52 11.53 -47.28
CA THR A 468 10.66 11.38 -48.47
C THR A 468 11.32 11.89 -49.75
N GLN A 469 12.38 12.68 -49.63
CA GLN A 469 13.17 13.14 -50.77
C GLN A 469 14.67 13.22 -50.43
N ILE A 470 15.50 12.57 -51.25
CA ILE A 470 16.96 12.58 -51.14
C ILE A 470 17.55 13.00 -52.48
N VAL A 471 18.39 14.02 -52.51
CA VAL A 471 19.13 14.44 -53.70
C VAL A 471 20.51 13.80 -53.63
N SER A 472 20.87 12.99 -54.62
CA SER A 472 22.19 12.38 -54.73
C SER A 472 23.00 13.04 -55.84
N GLN A 473 24.22 13.47 -55.54
CA GLN A 473 25.19 13.96 -56.50
C GLN A 473 26.30 12.92 -56.66
N ASN A 474 26.67 12.59 -57.90
CA ASN A 474 27.74 11.65 -58.21
C ASN A 474 28.51 12.15 -59.44
N ARG A 475 29.80 12.49 -59.26
CA ARG A 475 30.68 13.01 -60.34
C ARG A 475 30.02 14.13 -61.16
N GLY A 476 29.44 15.11 -60.47
CA GLY A 476 28.77 16.26 -61.08
C GLY A 476 27.35 16.02 -61.60
N LYS A 477 26.87 14.77 -61.67
CA LYS A 477 25.48 14.46 -62.01
C LYS A 477 24.60 14.46 -60.78
N THR A 478 23.40 15.02 -60.91
CA THR A 478 22.40 15.09 -59.84
C THR A 478 21.24 14.16 -60.15
N TYR A 479 20.81 13.40 -59.14
CA TYR A 479 19.64 12.53 -59.19
C TYR A 479 18.75 12.80 -57.98
N VAL A 480 17.44 12.60 -58.15
CA VAL A 480 16.43 12.82 -57.11
C VAL A 480 15.75 11.51 -56.77
N TRP A 481 15.92 11.06 -55.54
CA TRP A 481 15.18 9.94 -54.96
C TRP A 481 13.93 10.45 -54.26
N THR A 482 12.77 9.86 -54.54
CA THR A 482 11.54 10.08 -53.79
C THR A 482 11.03 8.78 -53.20
N TYR A 483 10.47 8.86 -51.99
CA TYR A 483 9.97 7.71 -51.25
C TYR A 483 8.54 7.97 -50.77
N ASP A 484 7.65 7.02 -51.05
CA ASP A 484 6.32 6.97 -50.46
C ASP A 484 6.25 5.82 -49.45
N TYR A 485 5.74 6.10 -48.26
CA TYR A 485 5.64 5.13 -47.17
C TYR A 485 4.18 4.78 -46.87
N THR A 486 3.94 3.52 -46.51
CA THR A 486 2.69 3.07 -45.87
C THR A 486 3.04 2.60 -44.47
N LEU A 487 2.31 3.07 -43.45
CA LEU A 487 2.54 2.76 -42.04
C LEU A 487 1.50 1.76 -41.50
N ASN A 488 1.87 0.98 -40.49
CA ASN A 488 0.92 0.22 -39.67
C ASN A 488 0.39 1.06 -38.49
N GLY A 489 -0.49 0.49 -37.67
CA GLY A 489 -1.07 1.16 -36.49
C GLY A 489 -0.05 1.58 -35.42
N ASN A 490 1.16 1.02 -35.44
CA ASN A 490 2.25 1.36 -34.53
C ASN A 490 3.22 2.42 -35.13
N GLY A 491 2.89 2.98 -36.31
CA GLY A 491 3.74 3.97 -36.99
C GLY A 491 4.97 3.41 -37.69
N LEU A 492 5.11 2.07 -37.78
CA LEU A 492 6.19 1.41 -38.52
C LEU A 492 5.79 1.30 -40.00
N TRP A 493 6.70 1.60 -40.92
CA TRP A 493 6.38 1.47 -42.33
C TRP A 493 6.37 0.00 -42.78
N THR A 494 5.31 -0.40 -43.46
CA THR A 494 5.12 -1.74 -44.04
C THR A 494 5.43 -1.77 -45.53
N ARG A 495 5.39 -0.62 -46.20
CA ARG A 495 5.79 -0.48 -47.60
C ARG A 495 6.55 0.82 -47.81
N ALA A 496 7.62 0.76 -48.60
CA ALA A 496 8.34 1.91 -49.11
C ALA A 496 8.51 1.76 -50.63
N SER A 497 7.98 2.72 -51.40
CA SER A 497 8.13 2.76 -52.85
C SER A 497 9.11 3.86 -53.23
N ALA A 498 10.25 3.50 -53.80
CA ALA A 498 11.31 4.45 -54.15
C ALA A 498 11.36 4.68 -55.66
N ARG A 499 11.42 5.96 -56.06
CA ARG A 499 11.61 6.39 -57.45
C ARG A 499 12.91 7.16 -57.59
N LEU A 500 13.56 7.02 -58.73
CA LEU A 500 14.75 7.78 -59.13
C LEU A 500 14.40 8.64 -60.34
N ASP A 501 14.50 9.96 -60.20
CA ASP A 501 14.10 10.94 -61.22
C ASP A 501 12.68 10.68 -61.75
N GLY A 502 11.76 10.37 -60.83
CA GLY A 502 10.37 10.05 -61.13
C GLY A 502 10.11 8.62 -61.61
N LYS A 503 11.14 7.84 -61.97
CA LYS A 503 10.98 6.46 -62.45
C LYS A 503 11.02 5.44 -61.31
N PRO A 504 10.11 4.45 -61.26
CA PRO A 504 10.14 3.40 -60.25
C PRO A 504 11.51 2.70 -60.22
N ARG A 505 12.08 2.54 -59.02
CA ARG A 505 13.39 1.91 -58.85
C ARG A 505 13.35 0.65 -58.00
N LEU A 506 12.66 0.71 -56.88
CA LEU A 506 12.48 -0.44 -55.98
C LEU A 506 11.23 -0.26 -55.11
N THR A 507 10.61 -1.38 -54.74
CA THR A 507 9.59 -1.46 -53.71
C THR A 507 10.10 -2.36 -52.59
N ILE A 508 10.01 -1.88 -51.35
CA ILE A 508 10.36 -2.64 -50.15
C ILE A 508 9.08 -2.86 -49.36
N THR A 509 8.82 -4.11 -48.98
CA THR A 509 7.69 -4.48 -48.13
C THR A 509 8.21 -5.16 -46.88
N ARG A 510 7.64 -4.83 -45.71
CA ARG A 510 8.01 -5.38 -44.42
C ARG A 510 6.81 -6.03 -43.75
N ALA A 511 7.02 -7.26 -43.28
CA ALA A 511 6.13 -7.94 -42.35
C ALA A 511 6.82 -7.99 -40.98
N TYR A 512 6.08 -7.59 -39.95
CA TYR A 512 6.53 -7.56 -38.56
C TYR A 512 5.83 -8.66 -37.78
N SER A 513 6.58 -9.39 -36.95
CA SER A 513 6.05 -10.38 -36.01
C SER A 513 6.80 -10.27 -34.69
N GLU A 514 6.11 -10.45 -33.58
CA GLU A 514 6.72 -10.46 -32.24
C GLU A 514 7.73 -11.60 -32.07
#